data_AF-A0A1H5E890-F1
#
_entry.id   AF-A0A1H5E890-F1
#
_cell.length_a   1.000
_cell.length_b   1.000
_cell.length_c   1.000
_cell.angle_alpha   90.00
_cell.angle_beta   90.00
_cell.angle_gamma   90.00
#
_symmetry.space_group_name_H-M   'P 1'
#
loop_
_entity.id
_entity.type
_entity.pdbx_description
1 polymer ?
#
loop_
_entity_poly.entity_id
_entity_poly.type
_entity_poly.pdbx_seq_one_letter_code
_entity_poly.pdbx_strand_id
1 'polypeptide(L)'
;MPIHHFGVRSLPALLIGALGVVAFLTRLLPLLESATLGGFRGYDDGVHYAAGVHLLAGSLPYRDYVLVHPPGIALLMLPFALVGQFAGDSAGVSAARVFFVLIGTLNTVLIGILLKRWGYQAIIAGAGLYAVGSIATIAERSIMLSPVLGACVLAALVALRGCGREPRRAVTVAAVFLGLALCFKLWAVLPILVIGVTVSVRFGPRLLLRFIAVGAAACALVMGPFFMLAPRAMFTDVVLVQVARTDGAAKGLAHRLSDLVGLDAAPGTVFLIAGFGVLCIAATAVAGLSGRRRKPQEWGEEFWWAVLATVIVCALLASASFFDHYPNFAAPYLALCLGVSGGAGAAVISRRQTSNAGHPRRKFSVPEMVATVLSVVLLFPVGARGLVLEPKPLPEVGGANLAAAAAPHDCVFFSYAYMGIMSDSLSRSMEHGCGSIVDVFGAKMVQDLPSNGAGRSLPAGGTVQEMQVDQLNNAKAAVVGAPHAYYGLTTGAIDTLLTQFVLSASSGNFQVWVRR
;
A
#
# COMPACT_ATOMS: atom_id res chain seq x y z
N MET A 1 32.07 5.93 37.83
CA MET A 1 31.02 5.81 36.79
C MET A 1 31.50 4.84 35.73
N PRO A 2 30.85 3.68 35.53
CA PRO A 2 31.23 2.77 34.46
C PRO A 2 30.74 3.37 33.14
N ILE A 3 31.68 3.67 32.25
CA ILE A 3 31.39 4.07 30.86
C ILE A 3 30.90 2.80 30.16
N HIS A 4 29.60 2.71 29.90
CA HIS A 4 29.03 1.63 29.08
C HIS A 4 29.66 1.69 27.69
N HIS A 5 30.60 0.79 27.40
CA HIS A 5 31.04 0.50 26.05
C HIS A 5 29.85 -0.02 25.26
N PHE A 6 29.19 0.85 24.48
CA PHE A 6 28.31 0.42 23.40
C PHE A 6 29.14 -0.40 22.41
N GLY A 7 29.14 -1.72 22.59
CA GLY A 7 29.91 -2.64 21.78
C GLY A 7 29.46 -2.57 20.32
N VAL A 8 30.42 -2.69 19.39
CA VAL A 8 30.27 -2.67 17.91
C VAL A 8 29.11 -3.54 17.37
N ARG A 9 28.59 -4.48 18.18
CA ARG A 9 27.42 -5.32 17.86
C ARG A 9 26.07 -4.57 17.85
N SER A 10 25.93 -3.43 18.54
CA SER A 10 24.69 -2.64 18.58
C SER A 10 24.54 -1.66 17.43
N LEU A 11 25.63 -1.29 16.75
CA LEU A 11 25.65 -0.27 15.72
C LEU A 11 24.67 -0.53 14.54
N PRO A 12 24.51 -1.77 14.03
CA PRO A 12 23.52 -2.02 12.98
C PRO A 12 22.07 -1.85 13.47
N ALA A 13 21.80 -2.19 14.74
CA ALA A 13 20.47 -2.01 15.31
C ALA A 13 20.14 -0.53 15.51
N LEU A 14 21.11 0.27 15.97
CA LEU A 14 20.99 1.73 16.07
C LEU A 14 20.75 2.36 14.70
N LEU A 15 21.49 1.94 13.67
CA LEU A 15 21.28 2.44 12.30
C LEU A 15 19.89 2.10 11.77
N ILE A 16 19.43 0.85 11.95
CA ILE A 16 18.08 0.44 11.53
C ILE A 16 17.02 1.25 12.29
N GLY A 17 17.20 1.47 13.59
CA GLY A 17 16.31 2.31 14.40
C GLY A 17 16.27 3.76 13.90
N ALA A 18 17.44 4.35 13.61
CA ALA A 18 17.53 5.70 13.07
C ALA A 18 16.84 5.83 11.70
N LEU A 19 17.03 4.86 10.79
CA LEU A 19 16.31 4.83 9.51
C LEU A 19 14.81 4.61 9.68
N GLY A 20 14.39 3.87 10.72
CA GLY A 20 12.98 3.78 11.10
C GLY A 20 12.40 5.14 11.51
N VAL A 21 13.14 5.92 12.32
CA VAL A 21 12.73 7.30 12.67
C VAL A 21 12.65 8.18 11.43
N VAL A 22 13.63 8.10 10.53
CA VAL A 22 13.57 8.81 9.24
C VAL A 22 12.33 8.42 8.45
N ALA A 23 12.03 7.13 8.32
CA ALA A 23 10.86 6.64 7.60
C ALA A 23 9.53 7.12 8.21
N PHE A 24 9.46 7.18 9.53
CA PHE A 24 8.31 7.72 10.25
C PHE A 24 8.11 9.21 9.93
N LEU A 25 9.17 10.01 10.05
CA LEU A 25 9.13 11.45 9.84
C LEU A 25 8.83 11.82 8.38
N THR A 26 9.43 11.14 7.41
CA THR A 26 9.21 11.41 5.97
C THR A 26 7.78 11.13 5.52
N ARG A 27 7.03 10.30 6.26
CA ARG A 27 5.62 10.01 5.98
C ARG A 27 4.68 10.88 6.81
N LEU A 28 5.01 11.14 8.08
CA LEU A 28 4.14 11.90 8.99
C LEU A 28 4.22 13.41 8.76
N LEU A 29 5.42 13.99 8.65
CA LEU A 29 5.59 15.45 8.57
C LEU A 29 4.81 16.06 7.41
N PRO A 30 4.83 15.48 6.18
CA PRO A 30 4.04 16.05 5.10
C PRO A 30 2.54 16.09 5.44
N LEU A 31 1.98 15.06 6.10
CA LEU A 31 0.57 15.05 6.50
C LEU A 31 0.22 16.16 7.51
N LEU A 32 1.15 16.51 8.40
CA LEU A 32 0.97 17.56 9.39
C LEU A 32 1.08 18.95 8.76
N GLU A 33 2.11 19.17 7.94
CA GLU A 33 2.37 20.46 7.30
C GLU A 33 1.26 20.90 6.35
N SER A 34 0.57 19.95 5.73
CA SER A 34 -0.53 20.22 4.80
C SER A 34 -1.92 20.18 5.41
N ALA A 35 -2.03 19.89 6.71
CA ALA A 35 -3.28 19.55 7.37
C ALA A 35 -4.06 18.39 6.70
N THR A 36 -3.39 17.52 5.94
CA THR A 36 -4.01 16.32 5.32
C THR A 36 -3.93 15.09 6.22
N LEU A 37 -3.65 15.23 7.52
CA LEU A 37 -3.72 14.10 8.45
C LEU A 37 -5.18 13.62 8.61
N GLY A 38 -6.11 14.53 8.87
CA GLY A 38 -7.56 14.28 8.80
C GLY A 38 -8.23 14.84 7.52
N GLY A 39 -7.53 15.73 6.80
CA GLY A 39 -8.02 16.37 5.57
C GLY A 39 -7.79 15.55 4.29
N PHE A 40 -8.38 16.00 3.17
CA PHE A 40 -8.36 15.30 1.87
C PHE A 40 -6.98 14.86 1.40
N ARG A 41 -6.88 13.60 0.95
CA ARG A 41 -5.65 13.04 0.39
C ARG A 41 -5.84 12.19 -0.85
N GLY A 42 -6.83 11.28 -0.86
CA GLY A 42 -7.04 10.36 -1.96
C GLY A 42 -8.38 9.64 -1.85
N TYR A 43 -8.87 9.18 -3.01
CA TYR A 43 -10.15 8.47 -3.13
C TYR A 43 -10.18 7.19 -2.28
N ASP A 44 -9.15 6.36 -2.39
CA ASP A 44 -9.09 5.05 -1.73
C ASP A 44 -9.07 5.16 -0.19
N ASP A 45 -8.55 6.25 0.38
CA ASP A 45 -8.62 6.50 1.83
C ASP A 45 -10.08 6.50 2.30
N GLY A 46 -10.95 7.16 1.52
CA GLY A 46 -12.38 7.24 1.80
C GLY A 46 -13.05 5.88 1.64
N VAL A 47 -12.75 5.16 0.56
CA VAL A 47 -13.31 3.82 0.28
C VAL A 47 -12.97 2.83 1.41
N HIS A 48 -11.69 2.74 1.77
CA HIS A 48 -11.24 1.79 2.78
C HIS A 48 -11.78 2.13 4.16
N TYR A 49 -11.73 3.40 4.56
CA TYR A 49 -12.29 3.84 5.83
C TYR A 49 -13.81 3.61 5.89
N ALA A 50 -14.54 3.97 4.84
CA ALA A 50 -15.99 3.75 4.76
C ALA A 50 -16.37 2.28 4.81
N ALA A 51 -15.56 1.37 4.25
CA ALA A 51 -15.80 -0.06 4.41
C ALA A 51 -15.77 -0.50 5.88
N GLY A 52 -14.92 0.12 6.72
CA GLY A 52 -14.92 -0.08 8.16
C GLY A 52 -16.14 0.51 8.85
N VAL A 53 -16.55 1.73 8.48
CA VAL A 53 -17.76 2.39 9.02
C VAL A 53 -19.02 1.59 8.71
N HIS A 54 -19.16 1.10 7.47
CA HIS A 54 -20.27 0.24 7.08
C HIS A 54 -20.32 -1.05 7.89
N LEU A 55 -19.16 -1.70 8.05
CA LEU A 55 -19.06 -2.93 8.84
C LEU A 55 -19.42 -2.68 10.31
N LEU A 56 -18.99 -1.56 10.88
CA LEU A 56 -19.34 -1.13 12.23
C LEU A 56 -20.85 -0.87 12.38
N ALA A 57 -21.48 -0.30 11.36
CA ALA A 57 -22.93 -0.06 11.30
C ALA A 57 -23.77 -1.33 10.99
N GLY A 58 -23.13 -2.50 10.83
CA GLY A 58 -23.80 -3.77 10.57
C GLY A 58 -24.05 -4.09 9.09
N SER A 59 -23.56 -3.26 8.17
CA SER A 59 -23.58 -3.53 6.72
C SER A 59 -22.35 -4.37 6.33
N LEU A 60 -22.58 -5.49 5.64
CA LEU A 60 -21.53 -6.42 5.24
C LEU A 60 -21.05 -6.16 3.80
N PRO A 61 -19.72 -6.14 3.55
CA PRO A 61 -19.20 -6.07 2.18
C PRO A 61 -19.71 -7.25 1.34
N TYR A 62 -19.87 -7.00 0.05
CA TYR A 62 -20.40 -7.88 -0.99
C TYR A 62 -21.89 -8.22 -0.87
N ARG A 63 -22.43 -8.28 0.35
CA ARG A 63 -23.87 -8.54 0.60
C ARG A 63 -24.70 -7.28 0.58
N ASP A 64 -24.23 -6.23 1.24
CA ASP A 64 -24.98 -4.99 1.45
C ASP A 64 -24.38 -3.82 0.67
N TYR A 65 -23.07 -3.86 0.38
CA TYR A 65 -22.38 -2.88 -0.45
C TYR A 65 -21.26 -3.51 -1.28
N VAL A 66 -20.92 -2.90 -2.42
CA VAL A 66 -19.80 -3.36 -3.26
C VAL A 66 -18.47 -2.96 -2.65
N LEU A 67 -17.56 -3.93 -2.57
CA LEU A 67 -16.15 -3.71 -2.27
C LEU A 67 -15.32 -4.57 -3.23
N VAL A 68 -14.46 -3.95 -4.03
CA VAL A 68 -13.68 -4.71 -5.05
C VAL A 68 -12.38 -5.30 -4.51
N HIS A 69 -12.24 -5.31 -3.19
CA HIS A 69 -11.07 -5.80 -2.47
C HIS A 69 -11.48 -6.89 -1.48
N PRO A 70 -10.59 -7.86 -1.18
CA PRO A 70 -10.76 -8.78 -0.06
C PRO A 70 -11.09 -8.04 1.27
N PRO A 71 -11.80 -8.70 2.21
CA PRO A 71 -12.45 -8.03 3.35
C PRO A 71 -11.48 -7.62 4.46
N GLY A 72 -10.20 -8.01 4.38
CA GLY A 72 -9.21 -7.69 5.39
C GLY A 72 -9.03 -6.19 5.61
N ILE A 73 -9.22 -5.36 4.58
CA ILE A 73 -9.16 -3.91 4.74
C ILE A 73 -10.37 -3.37 5.53
N ALA A 74 -11.58 -3.87 5.29
CA ALA A 74 -12.76 -3.47 6.05
C ALA A 74 -12.60 -3.83 7.54
N LEU A 75 -12.10 -5.04 7.82
CA LEU A 75 -11.80 -5.49 9.18
C LEU A 75 -10.70 -4.66 9.84
N LEU A 76 -9.64 -4.33 9.11
CA LEU A 76 -8.55 -3.49 9.61
C LEU A 76 -9.03 -2.07 9.96
N MET A 77 -10.06 -1.58 9.26
CA MET A 77 -10.60 -0.24 9.46
C MET A 77 -11.59 -0.12 10.63
N LEU A 78 -12.12 -1.24 11.16
CA LEU A 78 -13.04 -1.25 12.31
C LEU A 78 -12.58 -0.41 13.53
N PRO A 79 -11.36 -0.59 14.07
CA PRO A 79 -10.94 0.21 15.24
C PRO A 79 -10.87 1.71 14.93
N PHE A 80 -10.59 2.10 13.68
CA PHE A 80 -10.51 3.50 13.27
C PHE A 80 -11.89 4.09 12.97
N ALA A 81 -12.81 3.28 12.44
CA ALA A 81 -14.22 3.65 12.33
C ALA A 81 -14.84 3.88 13.71
N LEU A 82 -14.47 3.07 14.72
CA LEU A 82 -14.90 3.27 16.10
C LEU A 82 -14.37 4.59 16.68
N VAL A 83 -13.11 4.94 16.41
CA VAL A 83 -12.57 6.28 16.74
C VAL A 83 -13.39 7.37 16.04
N GLY A 84 -13.73 7.16 14.76
CA GLY A 84 -14.58 8.06 13.98
C GLY A 84 -15.95 8.29 14.59
N GLN A 85 -16.58 7.23 15.06
CA GLN A 85 -17.89 7.27 15.70
C GLN A 85 -17.91 8.19 16.94
N PHE A 86 -16.83 8.20 17.74
CA PHE A 86 -16.77 8.98 18.99
C PHE A 86 -16.09 10.34 18.87
N ALA A 87 -15.15 10.50 17.94
CA ALA A 87 -14.29 11.69 17.84
C ALA A 87 -14.38 12.38 16.47
N GLY A 88 -15.27 11.93 15.60
CA GLY A 88 -15.47 12.42 14.24
C GLY A 88 -14.65 11.65 13.19
N ASP A 89 -15.18 11.54 11.98
CA ASP A 89 -14.61 10.78 10.87
C ASP A 89 -13.19 11.22 10.51
N SER A 90 -12.91 12.53 10.63
CA SER A 90 -11.59 13.10 10.45
C SER A 90 -10.56 12.54 11.45
N ALA A 91 -10.97 12.31 12.70
CA ALA A 91 -10.12 11.70 13.72
C ALA A 91 -9.88 10.21 13.44
N GLY A 92 -10.92 9.49 13.00
CA GLY A 92 -10.83 8.10 12.56
C GLY A 92 -9.81 7.92 11.42
N VAL A 93 -9.92 8.72 10.37
CA VAL A 93 -8.96 8.72 9.26
C VAL A 93 -7.56 9.14 9.69
N SER A 94 -7.43 10.14 10.57
CA SER A 94 -6.14 10.56 11.12
C SER A 94 -5.44 9.40 11.82
N ALA A 95 -6.15 8.67 12.68
CA ALA A 95 -5.63 7.50 13.37
C ALA A 95 -5.23 6.39 12.40
N ALA A 96 -6.06 6.12 11.38
CA ALA A 96 -5.75 5.14 10.33
C ALA A 96 -4.48 5.52 9.56
N ARG A 97 -4.32 6.78 9.15
CA ARG A 97 -3.11 7.23 8.44
C ARG A 97 -1.86 7.12 9.30
N VAL A 98 -1.91 7.47 10.59
CA VAL A 98 -0.78 7.24 11.52
C VAL A 98 -0.42 5.76 11.58
N PHE A 99 -1.41 4.86 11.61
CA PHE A 99 -1.16 3.42 11.57
C PHE A 99 -0.45 3.00 10.26
N PHE A 100 -0.84 3.55 9.11
CA PHE A 100 -0.15 3.30 7.84
C PHE A 100 1.29 3.86 7.81
N VAL A 101 1.53 5.02 8.42
CA VAL A 101 2.90 5.53 8.64
C VAL A 101 3.73 4.53 9.45
N LEU A 102 3.14 3.92 10.48
CA LEU A 102 3.81 2.89 11.29
C LEU A 102 4.07 1.61 10.49
N ILE A 103 3.18 1.20 9.58
CA ILE A 103 3.41 0.10 8.65
C ILE A 103 4.62 0.40 7.75
N GLY A 104 4.70 1.58 7.17
CA GLY A 104 5.85 1.97 6.34
C GLY A 104 7.18 2.01 7.11
N THR A 105 7.10 2.45 8.37
CA THR A 105 8.23 2.40 9.32
C THR A 105 8.65 0.96 9.58
N LEU A 106 7.69 0.06 9.84
CA LEU A 106 7.94 -1.37 10.02
C LEU A 106 8.58 -1.99 8.76
N ASN A 107 8.07 -1.68 7.57
CA ASN A 107 8.63 -2.15 6.30
C ASN A 107 10.11 -1.76 6.16
N THR A 108 10.43 -0.50 6.47
CA THR A 108 11.82 0.01 6.48
C THR A 108 12.70 -0.78 7.44
N VAL A 109 12.22 -1.02 8.66
CA VAL A 109 12.94 -1.77 9.69
C VAL A 109 13.16 -3.22 9.27
N LEU A 110 12.16 -3.89 8.70
CA LEU A 110 12.27 -5.28 8.23
C LEU A 110 13.27 -5.41 7.08
N ILE A 111 13.29 -4.46 6.14
CA ILE A 111 14.31 -4.36 5.07
C ILE A 111 15.71 -4.25 5.69
N GLY A 112 15.88 -3.33 6.65
CA GLY A 112 17.15 -3.15 7.36
C GLY A 112 17.60 -4.43 8.10
N ILE A 113 16.68 -5.13 8.75
CA ILE A 113 16.94 -6.42 9.41
C ILE A 113 17.45 -7.44 8.38
N LEU A 114 16.75 -7.62 7.25
CA LEU A 114 17.13 -8.57 6.19
C LEU A 114 18.52 -8.26 5.63
N LEU A 115 18.81 -6.97 5.43
CA LEU A 115 20.09 -6.49 4.87
C LEU A 115 21.25 -6.47 5.87
N LYS A 116 21.00 -6.64 7.18
CA LYS A 116 22.03 -6.56 8.23
C LYS A 116 23.28 -7.41 7.96
N ARG A 117 23.14 -8.57 7.28
CA ARG A 117 24.29 -9.45 6.98
C ARG A 117 25.22 -8.92 5.89
N TRP A 118 24.76 -7.94 5.11
CA TRP A 118 25.48 -7.30 4.02
C TRP A 118 26.19 -6.01 4.44
N GLY A 119 26.16 -5.68 5.74
CA GLY A 119 26.86 -4.53 6.33
C GLY A 119 26.08 -3.22 6.26
N TYR A 120 26.68 -2.14 6.78
CA TYR A 120 26.03 -0.83 6.91
C TYR A 120 25.65 -0.23 5.56
N GLN A 121 26.50 -0.40 4.53
CA GLN A 121 26.22 0.12 3.19
C GLN A 121 24.95 -0.48 2.60
N ALA A 122 24.71 -1.76 2.82
CA ALA A 122 23.47 -2.41 2.39
C ALA A 122 22.24 -1.85 3.10
N ILE A 123 22.34 -1.65 4.42
CA ILE A 123 21.24 -1.07 5.22
C ILE A 123 20.94 0.36 4.73
N ILE A 124 21.96 1.20 4.52
CA ILE A 124 21.80 2.57 4.04
C ILE A 124 21.20 2.58 2.64
N ALA A 125 21.74 1.80 1.71
CA ALA A 125 21.28 1.80 0.33
C ALA A 125 19.86 1.25 0.19
N GLY A 126 19.53 0.13 0.85
CA GLY A 126 18.20 -0.48 0.77
C GLY A 126 17.17 0.19 1.67
N ALA A 127 17.37 0.11 2.99
CA ALA A 127 16.40 0.65 3.95
C ALA A 127 16.36 2.18 3.93
N GLY A 128 17.49 2.86 3.70
CA GLY A 128 17.52 4.31 3.55
C GLY A 128 16.78 4.79 2.30
N LEU A 129 16.95 4.13 1.15
CA LEU A 129 16.16 4.46 -0.05
C LEU A 129 14.67 4.24 0.20
N TYR A 130 14.29 3.13 0.84
CA TYR A 130 12.88 2.87 1.14
C TYR A 130 12.28 3.88 2.13
N ALA A 131 13.08 4.33 3.11
CA ALA A 131 12.66 5.31 4.11
C ALA A 131 12.29 6.66 3.47
N VAL A 132 13.02 7.08 2.43
CA VAL A 132 12.85 8.40 1.79
C VAL A 132 12.20 8.34 0.40
N GLY A 133 12.07 7.15 -0.17
CA GLY A 133 11.57 6.93 -1.53
C GLY A 133 10.18 7.51 -1.76
N SER A 134 10.01 8.30 -2.82
CA SER A 134 8.73 8.95 -3.16
C SER A 134 7.58 7.95 -3.27
N ILE A 135 7.79 6.84 -3.98
CA ILE A 135 6.78 5.80 -4.17
C ILE A 135 6.31 5.22 -2.83
N ALA A 136 7.27 4.84 -1.97
CA ALA A 136 6.96 4.25 -0.67
C ALA A 136 6.29 5.26 0.25
N THR A 137 6.86 6.46 0.36
CA THR A 137 6.33 7.50 1.25
C THR A 137 4.94 7.96 0.82
N ILE A 138 4.64 8.13 -0.48
CA ILE A 138 3.33 8.55 -0.98
C ILE A 138 2.26 7.49 -0.65
N ALA A 139 2.53 6.21 -0.92
CA ALA A 139 1.57 5.15 -0.67
C ALA A 139 1.39 4.85 0.82
N GLU A 140 2.45 4.95 1.62
CA GLU A 140 2.45 4.58 3.05
C GLU A 140 2.04 5.71 4.00
N ARG A 141 1.70 6.89 3.47
CA ARG A 141 1.02 7.96 4.21
C ARG A 141 -0.49 8.05 3.90
N SER A 142 -0.97 7.13 3.08
CA SER A 142 -2.38 6.91 2.70
C SER A 142 -2.82 5.53 3.18
N ILE A 143 -4.13 5.28 3.21
CA ILE A 143 -4.71 4.00 3.63
C ILE A 143 -4.66 3.03 2.43
N MET A 144 -3.47 2.78 1.89
CA MET A 144 -3.29 1.95 0.69
C MET A 144 -3.19 0.47 1.05
N LEU A 145 -3.51 -0.44 0.14
CA LEU A 145 -3.38 -1.88 0.42
C LEU A 145 -1.94 -2.41 0.32
N SER A 146 -1.14 -1.84 -0.60
CA SER A 146 0.23 -2.32 -0.88
C SER A 146 1.22 -2.28 0.30
N PRO A 147 1.16 -1.28 1.22
CA PRO A 147 1.98 -1.29 2.44
C PRO A 147 1.77 -2.52 3.32
N VAL A 148 0.51 -2.93 3.52
CA VAL A 148 0.14 -4.10 4.35
C VAL A 148 0.67 -5.39 3.72
N LEU A 149 0.53 -5.50 2.39
CA LEU A 149 1.11 -6.60 1.62
C LEU A 149 2.63 -6.65 1.78
N GLY A 150 3.30 -5.50 1.64
CA GLY A 150 4.73 -5.36 1.87
C GLY A 150 5.16 -5.87 3.25
N ALA A 151 4.44 -5.46 4.31
CA ALA A 151 4.71 -5.90 5.68
C ALA A 151 4.59 -7.40 5.85
N CYS A 152 3.53 -8.00 5.31
CA CYS A 152 3.31 -9.44 5.37
C CYS A 152 4.41 -10.22 4.62
N VAL A 153 4.78 -9.79 3.43
CA VAL A 153 5.83 -10.45 2.64
C VAL A 153 7.19 -10.30 3.31
N LEU A 154 7.55 -9.11 3.79
CA LEU A 154 8.80 -8.87 4.51
C LEU A 154 8.86 -9.68 5.82
N ALA A 155 7.76 -9.77 6.57
CA ALA A 155 7.67 -10.61 7.76
C ALA A 155 7.86 -12.10 7.43
N ALA A 156 7.29 -12.58 6.32
CA ALA A 156 7.51 -13.93 5.82
C ALA A 156 8.98 -14.18 5.44
N LEU A 157 9.63 -13.22 4.77
CA LEU A 157 11.06 -13.30 4.44
C LEU A 157 11.94 -13.31 5.69
N VAL A 158 11.60 -12.51 6.71
CA VAL A 158 12.29 -12.51 8.02
C VAL A 158 12.10 -13.86 8.73
N ALA A 159 10.90 -14.43 8.71
CA ALA A 159 10.63 -15.73 9.33
C ALA A 159 11.43 -16.86 8.67
N LEU A 160 11.58 -16.83 7.33
CA LEU A 160 12.35 -17.82 6.56
C LEU A 160 13.87 -17.62 6.65
N ARG A 161 14.33 -16.49 7.20
CA ARG A 161 15.74 -16.14 7.26
C ARG A 161 16.53 -17.12 8.12
N GLY A 162 17.54 -17.76 7.55
CA GLY A 162 18.48 -18.60 8.30
C GLY A 162 17.83 -19.76 9.06
N CYS A 163 16.63 -20.20 8.66
CA CYS A 163 15.78 -21.12 9.42
C CYS A 163 16.24 -22.59 9.42
N GLY A 164 17.52 -22.88 9.15
CA GLY A 164 18.06 -24.24 9.03
C GLY A 164 17.86 -25.13 10.27
N ARG A 165 17.58 -24.54 11.45
CA ARG A 165 17.31 -25.28 12.70
C ARG A 165 15.82 -25.57 12.94
N GLU A 166 14.92 -24.69 12.50
CA GLU A 166 13.47 -24.82 12.74
C GLU A 166 12.62 -24.47 11.50
N PRO A 167 12.81 -25.17 10.36
CA PRO A 167 12.14 -24.82 9.10
C PRO A 167 10.61 -24.94 9.19
N ARG A 168 10.08 -25.85 10.03
CA ARG A 168 8.64 -26.02 10.23
C ARG A 168 7.97 -24.76 10.79
N ARG A 169 8.56 -24.16 11.82
CA ARG A 169 8.02 -22.95 12.46
C ARG A 169 8.12 -21.76 11.53
N ALA A 170 9.28 -21.58 10.90
CA ALA A 170 9.52 -20.54 9.91
C ALA A 170 8.52 -20.58 8.75
N VAL A 171 8.30 -21.75 8.15
CA VAL A 171 7.33 -21.95 7.07
C VAL A 171 5.90 -21.69 7.55
N THR A 172 5.55 -22.09 8.77
CA THR A 172 4.21 -21.82 9.34
C THR A 172 3.97 -20.32 9.48
N VAL A 173 4.92 -19.58 10.07
CA VAL A 173 4.81 -18.12 10.25
C VAL A 173 4.74 -17.41 8.90
N ALA A 174 5.59 -17.79 7.95
CA ALA A 174 5.57 -17.24 6.60
C ALA A 174 4.23 -17.48 5.88
N ALA A 175 3.68 -18.70 6.01
CA ALA A 175 2.38 -19.05 5.44
C ALA A 175 1.23 -18.23 6.04
N VAL A 176 1.24 -17.99 7.37
CA VAL A 176 0.22 -17.15 8.02
C VAL A 176 0.25 -15.73 7.46
N PHE A 177 1.42 -15.07 7.43
CA PHE A 177 1.52 -13.71 6.91
C PHE A 177 1.12 -13.62 5.43
N LEU A 178 1.53 -14.57 4.60
CA LEU A 178 1.16 -14.55 3.18
C LEU A 178 -0.31 -14.89 2.94
N GLY A 179 -0.91 -15.77 3.76
CA GLY A 179 -2.36 -16.00 3.77
C GLY A 179 -3.12 -14.72 4.13
N LEU A 180 -2.68 -14.00 5.17
CA LEU A 180 -3.26 -12.71 5.56
C LEU A 180 -3.09 -11.65 4.47
N ALA A 181 -1.94 -11.59 3.77
CA ALA A 181 -1.72 -10.67 2.66
C ALA A 181 -2.77 -10.82 1.55
N LEU A 182 -3.19 -12.06 1.26
CA LEU A 182 -4.22 -12.35 0.27
C LEU A 182 -5.61 -11.82 0.70
N CYS A 183 -5.85 -11.70 2.00
CA CYS A 183 -7.05 -11.09 2.56
C CYS A 183 -7.09 -9.57 2.43
N PHE A 184 -6.03 -8.92 1.94
CA PHE A 184 -6.02 -7.48 1.62
C PHE A 184 -6.05 -7.23 0.13
N LYS A 185 -5.29 -7.99 -0.68
CA LYS A 185 -5.24 -7.81 -2.13
C LYS A 185 -4.80 -9.09 -2.84
N LEU A 186 -5.52 -9.47 -3.90
CA LEU A 186 -5.26 -10.71 -4.65
C LEU A 186 -3.85 -10.77 -5.28
N TRP A 187 -3.21 -9.62 -5.50
CA TRP A 187 -1.83 -9.54 -5.98
C TRP A 187 -0.81 -10.26 -5.06
N ALA A 188 -1.17 -10.53 -3.80
CA ALA A 188 -0.37 -11.37 -2.91
C ALA A 188 -0.17 -12.81 -3.44
N VAL A 189 -0.95 -13.26 -4.44
CA VAL A 189 -0.72 -14.54 -5.11
C VAL A 189 0.70 -14.64 -5.69
N LEU A 190 1.26 -13.54 -6.19
CA LEU A 190 2.61 -13.53 -6.78
C LEU A 190 3.71 -13.85 -5.75
N PRO A 191 3.84 -13.14 -4.61
CA PRO A 191 4.79 -13.54 -3.58
C PRO A 191 4.48 -14.91 -2.97
N ILE A 192 3.22 -15.32 -2.85
CA ILE A 192 2.85 -16.67 -2.40
C ILE A 192 3.46 -17.74 -3.32
N LEU A 193 3.35 -17.56 -4.64
CA LEU A 193 3.90 -18.50 -5.62
C LEU A 193 5.43 -18.56 -5.55
N VAL A 194 6.11 -17.40 -5.55
CA VAL A 194 7.58 -17.34 -5.49
C VAL A 194 8.11 -17.96 -4.19
N ILE A 195 7.49 -17.63 -3.05
CA ILE A 195 7.90 -18.16 -1.75
C ILE A 195 7.50 -19.63 -1.62
N GLY A 196 6.38 -20.06 -2.18
CA GLY A 196 5.98 -21.47 -2.27
C GLY A 196 7.00 -22.30 -3.04
N VAL A 197 7.46 -21.81 -4.20
CA VAL A 197 8.56 -22.43 -4.97
C VAL A 197 9.84 -22.46 -4.13
N THR A 198 10.17 -21.36 -3.45
CA THR A 198 11.33 -21.29 -2.54
C THR A 198 11.26 -22.35 -1.44
N VAL A 199 10.09 -22.51 -0.81
CA VAL A 199 9.85 -23.51 0.25
C VAL A 199 9.94 -24.92 -0.31
N SER A 200 9.33 -25.18 -1.47
CA SER A 200 9.37 -26.47 -2.15
C SER A 200 10.80 -26.88 -2.48
N VAL A 201 11.58 -25.97 -3.08
CA VAL A 201 12.97 -26.22 -3.44
C VAL A 201 13.80 -26.43 -2.18
N ARG A 202 13.78 -25.50 -1.22
CA ARG A 202 14.70 -25.55 -0.06
C ARG A 202 14.34 -26.58 1.00
N PHE A 203 13.06 -26.87 1.17
CA PHE A 203 12.56 -27.66 2.31
C PHE A 203 11.70 -28.86 1.91
N GLY A 204 11.42 -29.04 0.61
CA GLY A 204 10.72 -30.19 0.07
C GLY A 204 9.19 -30.12 0.11
N PRO A 205 8.50 -31.09 -0.53
CA PRO A 205 7.06 -31.06 -0.77
C PRO A 205 6.21 -31.12 0.51
N ARG A 206 6.70 -31.76 1.58
CA ARG A 206 5.98 -31.82 2.87
C ARG A 206 5.81 -30.44 3.50
N LEU A 207 6.84 -29.59 3.41
CA LEU A 207 6.77 -28.23 3.92
C LEU A 207 6.04 -27.29 2.96
N LEU A 208 6.07 -27.57 1.65
CA LEU A 208 5.15 -26.92 0.70
C LEU A 208 3.68 -27.20 1.04
N LEU A 209 3.31 -28.45 1.30
CA LEU A 209 1.93 -28.80 1.67
C LEU A 209 1.51 -28.08 2.95
N ARG A 210 2.39 -28.03 3.95
CA ARG A 210 2.15 -27.27 5.18
C ARG A 210 2.00 -25.77 4.90
N PHE A 211 2.85 -25.20 4.06
CA PHE A 211 2.77 -23.81 3.64
C PHE A 211 1.41 -23.49 3.01
N ILE A 212 0.96 -24.33 2.07
CA ILE A 212 -0.33 -24.18 1.40
C ILE A 212 -1.48 -24.32 2.41
N ALA A 213 -1.47 -25.39 3.22
CA ALA A 213 -2.56 -25.67 4.17
C ALA A 213 -2.69 -24.56 5.23
N VAL A 214 -1.57 -24.10 5.80
CA VAL A 214 -1.59 -23.03 6.81
C VAL A 214 -2.00 -21.69 6.20
N GLY A 215 -1.46 -21.35 5.02
CA GLY A 215 -1.83 -20.12 4.33
C GLY A 215 -3.30 -20.09 3.93
N ALA A 216 -3.82 -21.21 3.41
CA ALA A 216 -5.23 -21.37 3.10
C ALA A 216 -6.11 -21.28 4.36
N ALA A 217 -5.70 -21.89 5.47
CA ALA A 217 -6.42 -21.79 6.74
C ALA A 217 -6.48 -20.34 7.28
N ALA A 218 -5.36 -19.62 7.25
CA ALA A 218 -5.33 -18.21 7.65
C ALA A 218 -6.23 -17.35 6.75
N CYS A 219 -6.19 -17.59 5.43
CA CYS A 219 -7.05 -16.90 4.47
C CYS A 219 -8.53 -17.22 4.69
N ALA A 220 -8.87 -18.50 4.90
CA ALA A 220 -10.24 -18.96 5.14
C ALA A 220 -10.80 -18.42 6.46
N LEU A 221 -9.98 -18.27 7.50
CA LEU A 221 -10.41 -17.68 8.76
C LEU A 221 -10.93 -16.24 8.59
N VAL A 222 -10.29 -15.46 7.72
CA VAL A 222 -10.64 -14.05 7.49
C VAL A 222 -11.72 -13.90 6.41
N MET A 223 -11.55 -14.56 5.27
CA MET A 223 -12.43 -14.42 4.10
C MET A 223 -13.66 -15.34 4.15
N GLY A 224 -13.57 -16.45 4.89
CA GLY A 224 -14.60 -17.48 4.95
C GLY A 224 -15.96 -16.97 5.39
N PRO A 225 -16.10 -16.20 6.49
CA PRO A 225 -17.39 -15.67 6.93
C PRO A 225 -18.10 -14.85 5.84
N PHE A 226 -17.37 -13.97 5.16
CA PHE A 226 -17.92 -13.13 4.08
C PHE A 226 -18.27 -13.96 2.84
N PHE A 227 -17.44 -14.94 2.50
CA PHE A 227 -17.70 -15.84 1.38
C PHE A 227 -18.92 -16.74 1.63
N MET A 228 -19.12 -17.21 2.86
CA MET A 228 -20.30 -18.02 3.21
C MET A 228 -21.61 -17.20 3.14
N LEU A 229 -21.55 -15.90 3.45
CA LEU A 229 -22.72 -15.02 3.44
C LEU A 229 -23.05 -14.48 2.04
N ALA A 230 -22.06 -14.30 1.16
CA ALA A 230 -22.26 -13.73 -0.17
C ALA A 230 -21.30 -14.31 -1.23
N PRO A 231 -21.32 -15.64 -1.50
CA PRO A 231 -20.28 -16.30 -2.30
C PRO A 231 -20.20 -15.78 -3.75
N ARG A 232 -21.36 -15.64 -4.41
CA ARG A 232 -21.43 -15.19 -5.81
C ARG A 232 -21.04 -13.71 -5.96
N ALA A 233 -21.50 -12.87 -5.04
CA ALA A 233 -21.19 -11.44 -5.04
C ALA A 233 -19.71 -11.22 -4.71
N MET A 234 -19.20 -11.84 -3.65
CA MET A 234 -17.79 -11.74 -3.29
C MET A 234 -16.86 -12.22 -4.40
N PHE A 235 -17.17 -13.36 -5.06
CA PHE A 235 -16.39 -13.82 -6.20
C PHE A 235 -16.44 -12.82 -7.37
N THR A 236 -17.60 -12.22 -7.61
CA THR A 236 -17.76 -11.19 -8.64
C THR A 236 -16.89 -9.96 -8.34
N ASP A 237 -17.07 -9.38 -7.18
CA ASP A 237 -16.48 -8.10 -6.80
C ASP A 237 -14.96 -8.22 -6.61
N VAL A 238 -14.50 -9.31 -6.00
CA VAL A 238 -13.09 -9.48 -5.63
C VAL A 238 -12.27 -10.13 -6.74
N VAL A 239 -12.85 -11.06 -7.51
CA VAL A 239 -12.11 -11.83 -8.53
C VAL A 239 -12.45 -11.37 -9.95
N LEU A 240 -13.72 -11.45 -10.35
CA LEU A 240 -14.09 -11.20 -11.75
C LEU A 240 -13.85 -9.75 -12.18
N VAL A 241 -14.18 -8.78 -11.33
CA VAL A 241 -13.87 -7.36 -11.58
C VAL A 241 -12.39 -7.17 -11.83
N GLN A 242 -11.53 -7.77 -11.00
CA GLN A 242 -10.08 -7.59 -11.13
C GLN A 242 -9.52 -8.24 -12.41
N VAL A 243 -10.09 -9.37 -12.84
CA VAL A 243 -9.70 -10.05 -14.09
C VAL A 243 -10.14 -9.24 -15.32
N ALA A 244 -11.32 -8.64 -15.29
CA ALA A 244 -11.86 -7.86 -16.40
C ALA A 244 -11.29 -6.44 -16.50
N ARG A 245 -10.50 -6.00 -15.52
CA ARG A 245 -10.02 -4.62 -15.39
C ARG A 245 -8.91 -4.28 -16.40
N THR A 246 -9.12 -3.24 -17.20
CA THR A 246 -8.21 -2.82 -18.30
C THR A 246 -7.81 -1.35 -18.28
N ASP A 247 -8.08 -0.64 -17.19
CA ASP A 247 -7.86 0.81 -17.01
C ASP A 247 -6.39 1.28 -17.11
N GLY A 248 -5.43 0.36 -17.15
CA GLY A 248 -4.01 0.65 -17.38
C GLY A 248 -3.52 0.32 -18.79
N ALA A 249 -4.32 -0.32 -19.64
CA ALA A 249 -3.85 -0.91 -20.89
C ALA A 249 -3.29 0.13 -21.87
N ALA A 250 -3.82 1.35 -21.83
CA ALA A 250 -3.36 2.47 -22.67
C ALA A 250 -2.01 3.08 -22.22
N LYS A 251 -1.55 2.79 -20.99
CA LYS A 251 -0.31 3.36 -20.44
C LYS A 251 0.90 2.61 -20.99
N GLY A 252 1.69 3.28 -21.83
CA GLY A 252 2.93 2.75 -22.41
C GLY A 252 4.06 2.52 -21.39
N LEU A 253 5.09 1.77 -21.81
CA LEU A 253 6.21 1.36 -20.96
C LEU A 253 6.94 2.55 -20.31
N ALA A 254 7.20 3.62 -21.06
CA ALA A 254 7.92 4.79 -20.53
C ALA A 254 7.20 5.44 -19.34
N HIS A 255 5.87 5.57 -19.42
CA HIS A 255 5.05 6.10 -18.33
C HIS A 255 5.07 5.17 -17.11
N ARG A 256 4.92 3.86 -17.32
CA ARG A 256 4.99 2.86 -16.23
C ARG A 256 6.35 2.85 -15.54
N LEU A 257 7.44 2.99 -16.30
CA LEU A 257 8.78 3.11 -15.74
C LEU A 257 8.99 4.43 -15.00
N SER A 258 8.41 5.53 -15.49
CA SER A 258 8.43 6.82 -14.79
C SER A 258 7.80 6.70 -13.40
N ASP A 259 6.62 6.08 -13.31
CA ASP A 259 5.94 5.82 -12.03
C ASP A 259 6.73 4.82 -11.16
N LEU A 260 7.36 3.80 -11.76
CA LEU A 260 8.19 2.81 -11.04
C LEU A 260 9.49 3.42 -10.49
N VAL A 261 10.05 4.42 -11.16
CA VAL A 261 11.23 5.17 -10.70
C VAL A 261 10.83 6.25 -9.69
N GLY A 262 9.62 6.81 -9.81
CA GLY A 262 9.10 7.83 -8.90
C GLY A 262 9.69 9.23 -9.12
N LEU A 263 10.26 9.47 -10.30
CA LEU A 263 10.87 10.73 -10.73
C LEU A 263 10.23 11.21 -12.04
N ASP A 264 9.92 12.51 -12.11
CA ASP A 264 9.56 13.16 -13.36
C ASP A 264 10.86 13.61 -14.01
N ALA A 265 11.31 12.82 -14.98
CA ALA A 265 12.59 12.98 -15.64
C ALA A 265 12.44 12.67 -17.12
N ALA A 266 13.37 13.17 -17.93
CA ALA A 266 13.41 12.84 -19.34
C ALA A 266 13.45 11.29 -19.53
N PRO A 267 12.77 10.76 -20.57
CA PRO A 267 12.67 9.31 -20.77
C PRO A 267 14.03 8.59 -20.72
N GLY A 268 15.07 9.15 -21.31
CA GLY A 268 16.43 8.59 -21.25
C GLY A 268 16.94 8.37 -19.82
N THR A 269 16.72 9.34 -18.92
CA THR A 269 17.08 9.22 -17.50
C THR A 269 16.26 8.13 -16.80
N VAL A 270 14.95 8.04 -17.09
CA VAL A 270 14.08 6.99 -16.56
C VAL A 270 14.58 5.60 -17.00
N PHE A 271 14.91 5.42 -18.28
CA PHE A 271 15.46 4.16 -18.79
C PHE A 271 16.81 3.81 -18.17
N LEU A 272 17.69 4.79 -17.94
CA LEU A 272 18.98 4.57 -17.27
C LEU A 272 18.79 4.09 -15.82
N ILE A 273 17.88 4.71 -15.06
CA ILE A 273 17.59 4.31 -13.68
C ILE A 273 16.92 2.93 -13.65
N ALA A 274 15.98 2.66 -14.56
CA ALA A 274 15.37 1.35 -14.70
C ALA A 274 16.40 0.26 -15.04
N GLY A 275 17.32 0.55 -15.97
CA GLY A 275 18.45 -0.32 -16.31
C GLY A 275 19.36 -0.60 -15.11
N PHE A 276 19.67 0.42 -14.31
CA PHE A 276 20.40 0.24 -13.05
C PHE A 276 19.65 -0.65 -12.05
N GLY A 277 18.32 -0.52 -11.97
CA GLY A 277 17.46 -1.41 -11.19
C GLY A 277 17.59 -2.88 -11.63
N VAL A 278 17.55 -3.14 -12.94
CA VAL A 278 17.78 -4.48 -13.51
C VAL A 278 19.17 -5.02 -13.15
N LEU A 279 20.21 -4.18 -13.23
CA LEU A 279 21.57 -4.56 -12.82
C LEU A 279 21.64 -4.90 -11.32
N CYS A 280 20.92 -4.18 -10.46
CA CYS A 280 20.85 -4.50 -9.03
C CYS A 280 20.16 -5.84 -8.77
N ILE A 281 19.07 -6.14 -9.48
CA ILE A 281 18.39 -7.44 -9.42
C ILE A 281 19.35 -8.56 -9.85
N ALA A 282 20.02 -8.39 -10.99
CA ALA A 282 20.98 -9.36 -11.51
C ALA A 282 22.16 -9.59 -10.55
N ALA A 283 22.75 -8.52 -10.02
CA ALA A 283 23.83 -8.60 -9.04
C ALA A 283 23.40 -9.31 -7.75
N THR A 284 22.16 -9.09 -7.31
CA THR A 284 21.56 -9.78 -6.16
C THR A 284 21.38 -11.27 -6.42
N ALA A 285 20.91 -11.64 -7.61
CA ALA A 285 20.82 -13.04 -8.03
C ALA A 285 22.20 -13.72 -8.03
N VAL A 286 23.20 -13.07 -8.63
CA VAL A 286 24.59 -13.55 -8.63
C VAL A 286 25.15 -13.69 -7.22
N ALA A 287 24.88 -12.74 -6.34
CA ALA A 287 25.27 -12.82 -4.93
C ALA A 287 24.67 -14.04 -4.22
N GLY A 288 23.40 -14.37 -4.50
CA GLY A 288 22.72 -15.57 -3.99
C GLY A 288 23.32 -16.88 -4.53
N LEU A 289 23.76 -16.88 -5.78
CA LEU A 289 24.40 -18.04 -6.44
C LEU A 289 25.89 -18.18 -6.11
N SER A 290 26.52 -17.12 -5.58
CA SER A 290 27.96 -17.12 -5.29
C SER A 290 28.37 -18.14 -4.21
N GLY A 291 29.59 -18.65 -4.33
CA GLY A 291 30.17 -19.66 -3.42
C GLY A 291 30.14 -21.08 -4.00
N ARG A 292 30.40 -22.09 -3.15
CA ARG A 292 30.40 -23.52 -3.54
C ARG A 292 28.98 -24.15 -3.54
N ARG A 293 27.94 -23.33 -3.70
CA ARG A 293 26.52 -23.74 -3.71
C ARG A 293 26.18 -24.28 -5.09
N ARG A 294 26.08 -25.60 -5.25
CA ARG A 294 25.83 -26.21 -6.56
C ARG A 294 24.38 -26.60 -6.76
N LYS A 295 23.66 -26.84 -5.67
CA LYS A 295 22.28 -27.31 -5.72
C LYS A 295 21.30 -26.16 -5.45
N PRO A 296 20.11 -26.15 -6.09
CA PRO A 296 19.09 -25.12 -5.85
C PRO A 296 18.69 -24.94 -4.39
N GLN A 297 18.77 -26.01 -3.59
CA GLN A 297 18.48 -25.99 -2.15
C GLN A 297 19.48 -25.13 -1.36
N GLU A 298 20.71 -24.99 -1.87
CA GLU A 298 21.81 -24.28 -1.23
C GLU A 298 21.89 -22.82 -1.65
N TRP A 299 21.19 -22.42 -2.71
CA TRP A 299 21.18 -21.04 -3.21
C TRP A 299 20.77 -20.07 -2.11
N GLY A 300 21.43 -18.91 -2.06
CA GLY A 300 21.19 -17.87 -1.07
C GLY A 300 19.77 -17.30 -1.11
N GLU A 301 19.34 -16.68 -0.02
CA GLU A 301 18.03 -16.00 0.03
C GLU A 301 17.96 -14.84 -0.95
N GLU A 302 19.10 -14.22 -1.26
CA GLU A 302 19.23 -13.12 -2.22
C GLU A 302 18.73 -13.52 -3.61
N PHE A 303 19.02 -14.76 -4.03
CA PHE A 303 18.53 -15.25 -5.31
C PHE A 303 16.99 -15.22 -5.35
N TRP A 304 16.36 -15.70 -4.28
CA TRP A 304 14.90 -15.70 -4.16
C TRP A 304 14.31 -14.29 -4.02
N TRP A 305 15.03 -13.36 -3.37
CA TRP A 305 14.64 -11.94 -3.35
C TRP A 305 14.70 -11.30 -4.74
N ALA A 306 15.72 -11.63 -5.54
CA ALA A 306 15.85 -11.17 -6.92
C ALA A 306 14.77 -11.77 -7.83
N VAL A 307 14.43 -13.05 -7.66
CA VAL A 307 13.30 -13.69 -8.36
C VAL A 307 12.00 -13.00 -7.98
N LEU A 308 11.78 -12.73 -6.69
CA LEU A 308 10.59 -12.02 -6.22
C LEU A 308 10.50 -10.62 -6.84
N ALA A 309 11.57 -9.83 -6.79
CA ALA A 309 11.61 -8.51 -7.40
C ALA A 309 11.32 -8.57 -8.91
N THR A 310 11.95 -9.50 -9.63
CA THR A 310 11.72 -9.71 -11.07
C THR A 310 10.26 -10.02 -11.36
N VAL A 311 9.66 -11.01 -10.67
CA VAL A 311 8.28 -11.43 -10.91
C VAL A 311 7.30 -10.28 -10.68
N ILE A 312 7.47 -9.53 -9.59
CA ILE A 312 6.57 -8.42 -9.25
C ILE A 312 6.72 -7.26 -10.23
N VAL A 313 7.95 -6.87 -10.57
CA VAL A 313 8.20 -5.78 -11.53
C VAL A 313 7.65 -6.16 -12.92
N CYS A 314 7.95 -7.35 -13.42
CA CYS A 314 7.45 -7.80 -14.71
C CYS A 314 5.92 -7.88 -14.73
N ALA A 315 5.30 -8.41 -13.68
CA ALA A 315 3.84 -8.48 -13.58
C ALA A 315 3.19 -7.08 -13.57
N LEU A 316 3.76 -6.12 -12.85
CA LEU A 316 3.28 -4.73 -12.85
C LEU A 316 3.42 -4.08 -14.22
N LEU A 317 4.58 -4.22 -14.88
CA LEU A 317 4.82 -3.64 -16.19
C LEU A 317 3.92 -4.25 -17.27
N ALA A 318 3.59 -5.55 -17.16
CA ALA A 318 2.74 -6.27 -18.10
C ALA A 318 1.23 -6.17 -17.78
N SER A 319 0.84 -5.66 -16.62
CA SER A 319 -0.57 -5.69 -16.19
C SER A 319 -1.47 -4.81 -17.07
N ALA A 320 -2.66 -5.32 -17.40
CA ALA A 320 -3.70 -4.52 -18.07
C ALA A 320 -4.25 -3.38 -17.19
N SER A 321 -4.02 -3.40 -15.88
CA SER A 321 -4.35 -2.33 -14.94
C SER A 321 -3.08 -1.74 -14.32
N PHE A 322 -2.95 -0.42 -14.30
CA PHE A 322 -1.74 0.25 -13.78
C PHE A 322 -2.03 1.65 -13.25
N PHE A 323 -1.68 1.86 -11.98
CA PHE A 323 -1.81 3.13 -11.29
C PHE A 323 -0.45 3.57 -10.72
N ASP A 324 -0.32 4.87 -10.53
CA ASP A 324 0.86 5.56 -10.00
C ASP A 324 1.37 4.99 -8.66
N HIS A 325 0.47 4.51 -7.80
CA HIS A 325 0.81 3.93 -6.50
C HIS A 325 1.09 2.41 -6.54
N TYR A 326 0.83 1.72 -7.66
CA TYR A 326 1.10 0.27 -7.79
C TYR A 326 2.60 -0.09 -7.64
N PRO A 327 3.55 0.71 -8.16
CA PRO A 327 4.98 0.56 -7.88
C PRO A 327 5.36 0.37 -6.41
N ASN A 328 4.57 0.86 -5.46
CA ASN A 328 4.83 0.64 -4.03
C ASN A 328 4.90 -0.85 -3.67
N PHE A 329 4.17 -1.71 -4.39
CA PHE A 329 4.23 -3.14 -4.15
C PHE A 329 5.59 -3.75 -4.54
N ALA A 330 6.31 -3.18 -5.51
CA ALA A 330 7.65 -3.63 -5.89
C ALA A 330 8.77 -3.02 -5.03
N ALA A 331 8.52 -1.84 -4.45
CA ALA A 331 9.52 -1.03 -3.76
C ALA A 331 10.31 -1.78 -2.66
N PRO A 332 9.70 -2.62 -1.78
CA PRO A 332 10.46 -3.34 -0.76
C PRO A 332 11.49 -4.32 -1.35
N TYR A 333 11.15 -4.98 -2.44
CA TYR A 333 12.00 -6.02 -3.05
C TYR A 333 13.12 -5.39 -3.87
N LEU A 334 12.83 -4.27 -4.55
CA LEU A 334 13.84 -3.45 -5.20
C LEU A 334 14.83 -2.87 -4.18
N ALA A 335 14.35 -2.42 -3.02
CA ALA A 335 15.19 -1.97 -1.91
C ALA A 335 16.10 -3.08 -1.37
N LEU A 336 15.60 -4.32 -1.24
CA LEU A 336 16.43 -5.48 -0.90
C LEU A 336 17.53 -5.71 -1.95
N CYS A 337 17.18 -5.66 -3.24
CA CYS A 337 18.16 -5.87 -4.31
C CYS A 337 19.23 -4.78 -4.34
N LEU A 338 18.83 -3.51 -4.17
CA LEU A 338 19.77 -2.40 -4.08
C LEU A 338 20.69 -2.51 -2.87
N GLY A 339 20.14 -2.91 -1.71
CA GLY A 339 20.92 -3.12 -0.50
C GLY A 339 21.98 -4.22 -0.69
N VAL A 340 21.58 -5.37 -1.24
CA VAL A 340 22.52 -6.48 -1.51
C VAL A 340 23.59 -6.08 -2.51
N SER A 341 23.22 -5.44 -3.63
CA SER A 341 24.18 -5.02 -4.66
C SER A 341 25.17 -3.99 -4.11
N GLY A 342 24.71 -3.00 -3.34
CA GLY A 342 25.56 -2.00 -2.68
C GLY A 342 26.51 -2.61 -1.66
N GLY A 343 26.01 -3.51 -0.79
CA GLY A 343 26.84 -4.21 0.21
C GLY A 343 27.88 -5.14 -0.42
N ALA A 344 27.49 -5.92 -1.43
CA ALA A 344 28.39 -6.81 -2.15
C ALA A 344 29.48 -6.03 -2.90
N GLY A 345 29.11 -4.93 -3.58
CA GLY A 345 30.04 -4.05 -4.28
C GLY A 345 31.09 -3.43 -3.36
N ALA A 346 30.65 -2.89 -2.20
CA ALA A 346 31.55 -2.33 -1.20
C ALA A 346 32.56 -3.37 -0.69
N ALA A 347 32.12 -4.60 -0.44
CA ALA A 347 32.99 -5.68 0.01
C ALA A 347 34.06 -6.07 -1.04
N VAL A 348 33.72 -6.08 -2.33
CA VAL A 348 34.67 -6.38 -3.42
C VAL A 348 35.72 -5.28 -3.55
N ILE A 349 35.33 -4.01 -3.49
CA ILE A 349 36.24 -2.86 -3.58
C ILE A 349 37.22 -2.88 -2.40
N SER A 350 36.72 -3.10 -1.18
CA SER A 350 37.54 -3.17 0.03
C SER A 350 38.61 -4.28 -0.06
N ARG A 351 38.25 -5.49 -0.53
CA ARG A 351 39.19 -6.60 -0.71
C ARG A 351 40.30 -6.32 -1.72
N ARG A 352 39.97 -5.72 -2.87
CA ARG A 352 40.96 -5.37 -3.92
C ARG A 352 41.97 -4.31 -3.45
N GLN A 353 41.55 -3.40 -2.58
CA GLN A 353 42.46 -2.39 -2.03
C GLN A 353 43.40 -2.97 -0.98
N THR A 354 42.92 -3.88 -0.13
CA THR A 354 43.79 -4.56 0.85
C THR A 354 44.83 -5.46 0.21
N SER A 355 44.59 -6.00 -1.00
CA SER A 355 45.61 -6.78 -1.72
C SER A 355 46.68 -5.91 -2.39
N ASN A 356 46.39 -4.64 -2.69
CA ASN A 356 47.31 -3.72 -3.36
C ASN A 356 48.09 -2.80 -2.41
N ALA A 357 47.67 -2.64 -1.15
CA ALA A 357 48.31 -1.74 -0.19
C ALA A 357 48.85 -2.51 1.02
N GLY A 358 50.17 -2.70 1.10
CA GLY A 358 50.87 -3.31 2.23
C GLY A 358 51.00 -2.41 3.47
N HIS A 359 49.98 -1.63 3.84
CA HIS A 359 50.03 -0.68 4.97
C HIS A 359 48.79 -0.78 5.89
N PRO A 360 48.94 -0.47 7.20
CA PRO A 360 47.97 -0.85 8.22
C PRO A 360 46.67 -0.04 8.18
N ARG A 361 45.61 -0.71 8.65
CA ARG A 361 44.19 -0.31 8.72
C ARG A 361 43.96 1.16 9.11
N ARG A 362 43.65 2.04 8.15
CA ARG A 362 42.86 3.26 8.41
C ARG A 362 41.40 2.85 8.64
N LYS A 363 40.79 3.31 9.73
CA LYS A 363 39.46 2.89 10.22
C LYS A 363 38.27 3.17 9.28
N PHE A 364 38.48 3.97 8.23
CA PHE A 364 37.54 4.15 7.12
C PHE A 364 38.34 4.30 5.84
N SER A 365 38.10 3.45 4.86
CA SER A 365 38.73 3.57 3.55
C SER A 365 37.99 4.65 2.74
N VAL A 366 38.75 5.49 2.01
CA VAL A 366 38.19 6.54 1.13
C VAL A 366 37.03 6.05 0.23
N PRO A 367 37.00 4.80 -0.29
CA PRO A 367 35.86 4.30 -1.06
C PRO A 367 34.60 4.02 -0.26
N GLU A 368 34.70 3.64 1.02
CA GLU A 368 33.51 3.50 1.88
C GLU A 368 32.87 4.86 2.07
N MET A 369 33.68 5.91 2.23
CA MET A 369 33.21 7.29 2.30
C MET A 369 32.62 7.74 0.97
N VAL A 370 33.26 7.44 -0.17
CA VAL A 370 32.75 7.80 -1.51
C VAL A 370 31.47 7.03 -1.86
N ALA A 371 31.36 5.74 -1.52
CA ALA A 371 30.15 4.94 -1.73
C ALA A 371 29.00 5.39 -0.83
N THR A 372 29.28 5.75 0.43
CA THR A 372 28.29 6.37 1.33
C THR A 372 27.88 7.76 0.83
N VAL A 373 28.82 8.59 0.38
CA VAL A 373 28.52 9.91 -0.19
C VAL A 373 27.74 9.78 -1.49
N LEU A 374 28.09 8.86 -2.40
CA LEU A 374 27.32 8.59 -3.62
C LEU A 374 25.92 8.06 -3.30
N SER A 375 25.80 7.18 -2.31
CA SER A 375 24.49 6.71 -1.84
C SER A 375 23.68 7.89 -1.31
N VAL A 376 24.23 8.73 -0.43
CA VAL A 376 23.56 9.93 0.11
C VAL A 376 23.20 10.94 -0.99
N VAL A 377 24.08 11.15 -1.97
CA VAL A 377 23.88 12.09 -3.10
C VAL A 377 22.83 11.56 -4.09
N LEU A 378 22.77 10.25 -4.34
CA LEU A 378 21.72 9.62 -5.16
C LEU A 378 20.38 9.54 -4.40
N LEU A 379 20.42 9.40 -3.07
CA LEU A 379 19.26 9.38 -2.19
C LEU A 379 18.61 10.75 -2.01
N PHE A 380 19.38 11.84 -2.14
CA PHE A 380 18.91 13.19 -1.84
C PHE A 380 17.78 13.69 -2.76
N PRO A 381 17.85 13.58 -4.11
CA PRO A 381 16.75 14.01 -4.99
C PRO A 381 15.47 13.16 -4.82
N VAL A 382 15.65 11.85 -4.58
CA VAL A 382 14.56 10.91 -4.36
C VAL A 382 13.88 11.17 -3.00
N GLY A 383 14.68 11.46 -1.98
CA GLY A 383 14.22 11.79 -0.63
C GLY A 383 13.55 13.16 -0.51
N ALA A 384 14.05 14.16 -1.22
CA ALA A 384 13.43 15.49 -1.30
C ALA A 384 12.01 15.39 -1.91
N ARG A 385 11.82 14.54 -2.93
CA ARG A 385 10.48 14.24 -3.46
C ARG A 385 9.59 13.46 -2.49
N GLY A 386 10.16 12.60 -1.66
CA GLY A 386 9.42 11.91 -0.60
C GLY A 386 8.75 12.87 0.39
N LEU A 387 9.34 14.05 0.62
CA LEU A 387 8.75 15.09 1.46
C LEU A 387 7.66 15.91 0.77
N VAL A 388 7.57 15.85 -0.56
CA VAL A 388 6.49 16.52 -1.31
C VAL A 388 5.20 15.71 -1.19
N LEU A 389 4.08 16.38 -1.00
CA LEU A 389 2.76 15.76 -1.09
C LEU A 389 2.28 15.75 -2.53
N GLU A 390 2.06 14.56 -3.06
CA GLU A 390 1.46 14.35 -4.37
C GLU A 390 0.27 13.37 -4.28
N PRO A 391 -0.93 13.75 -4.77
CA PRO A 391 -1.31 15.10 -5.20
C PRO A 391 -1.20 16.13 -4.06
N LYS A 392 -0.99 17.39 -4.43
CA LYS A 392 -1.05 18.53 -3.51
C LYS A 392 -2.42 18.59 -2.80
N PRO A 393 -2.49 19.16 -1.59
CA PRO A 393 -3.75 19.35 -0.88
C PRO A 393 -4.75 20.13 -1.73
N LEU A 394 -6.04 19.83 -1.58
CA LEU A 394 -7.09 20.63 -2.21
C LEU A 394 -7.04 22.06 -1.62
N PRO A 395 -6.97 23.11 -2.45
CA PRO A 395 -6.94 24.47 -1.96
C PRO A 395 -8.23 24.81 -1.21
N GLU A 396 -8.11 25.56 -0.11
CA GLU A 396 -9.21 26.25 0.57
C GLU A 396 -10.32 25.36 1.16
N VAL A 397 -10.05 24.08 1.44
CA VAL A 397 -11.03 23.20 2.07
C VAL A 397 -10.95 23.31 3.60
N GLY A 398 -11.80 24.15 4.19
CA GLY A 398 -12.04 24.16 5.63
C GLY A 398 -12.98 23.03 6.05
N GLY A 399 -12.44 21.87 6.46
CA GLY A 399 -13.25 20.73 6.93
C GLY A 399 -14.22 21.10 8.05
N ALA A 400 -13.85 22.02 8.94
CA ALA A 400 -14.74 22.54 9.99
C ALA A 400 -15.97 23.26 9.44
N ASN A 401 -15.83 24.01 8.34
CA ASN A 401 -16.96 24.72 7.71
C ASN A 401 -17.93 23.74 7.06
N LEU A 402 -17.41 22.70 6.40
CA LEU A 402 -18.23 21.62 5.83
C LEU A 402 -18.95 20.83 6.91
N ALA A 403 -18.23 20.46 7.98
CA ALA A 403 -18.82 19.77 9.12
C ALA A 403 -19.91 20.61 9.78
N ALA A 404 -19.68 21.90 10.03
CA ALA A 404 -20.68 22.80 10.60
C ALA A 404 -21.93 22.93 9.72
N ALA A 405 -21.77 23.00 8.40
CA ALA A 405 -22.89 23.07 7.46
C ALA A 405 -23.68 21.74 7.36
N ALA A 406 -23.03 20.60 7.52
CA ALA A 406 -23.67 19.28 7.47
C ALA A 406 -24.19 18.77 8.84
N ALA A 407 -23.71 19.33 9.94
CA ALA A 407 -24.04 18.91 11.31
C ALA A 407 -25.55 18.90 11.62
N PRO A 408 -26.39 19.83 11.12
CA PRO A 408 -27.83 19.82 11.38
C PRO A 408 -28.61 18.67 10.73
N HIS A 409 -27.96 17.84 9.92
CA HIS A 409 -28.62 16.84 9.09
C HIS A 409 -28.12 15.43 9.44
N ASP A 410 -29.07 14.56 9.81
CA ASP A 410 -28.78 13.17 10.16
C ASP A 410 -28.42 12.34 8.93
N CYS A 411 -29.22 12.47 7.86
CA CYS A 411 -29.00 11.80 6.57
C CYS A 411 -28.37 12.77 5.57
N VAL A 412 -27.08 12.56 5.30
CA VAL A 412 -26.31 13.36 4.35
C VAL A 412 -25.86 12.48 3.19
N PHE A 413 -26.26 12.83 1.97
CA PHE A 413 -25.74 12.23 0.77
C PHE A 413 -24.32 12.75 0.50
N PHE A 414 -23.44 11.90 -0.02
CA PHE A 414 -22.13 12.31 -0.50
C PHE A 414 -21.76 11.55 -1.78
N SER A 415 -21.22 12.26 -2.78
CA SER A 415 -20.86 11.62 -4.06
C SER A 415 -19.67 10.67 -3.93
N TYR A 416 -18.83 10.88 -2.92
CA TYR A 416 -17.72 10.01 -2.54
C TYR A 416 -17.64 9.88 -1.03
N ALA A 417 -17.27 8.70 -0.54
CA ALA A 417 -17.08 8.44 0.89
C ALA A 417 -16.20 9.49 1.59
N TYR A 418 -15.18 9.99 0.89
CA TYR A 418 -14.30 11.03 1.42
C TYR A 418 -15.02 12.35 1.76
N MET A 419 -16.06 12.72 1.01
CA MET A 419 -16.86 13.91 1.30
C MET A 419 -17.67 13.75 2.59
N GLY A 420 -18.16 12.53 2.85
CA GLY A 420 -18.76 12.19 4.14
C GLY A 420 -17.77 12.38 5.29
N ILE A 421 -16.51 11.98 5.11
CA ILE A 421 -15.45 12.17 6.12
C ILE A 421 -15.17 13.65 6.36
N MET A 422 -15.02 14.46 5.30
CA MET A 422 -14.69 15.89 5.41
C MET A 422 -15.82 16.73 6.01
N SER A 423 -17.07 16.29 5.83
CA SER A 423 -18.25 16.90 6.43
C SER A 423 -18.65 16.24 7.76
N ASP A 424 -17.82 15.34 8.26
CA ASP A 424 -18.05 14.58 9.49
C ASP A 424 -19.43 13.92 9.53
N SER A 425 -19.91 13.41 8.39
CA SER A 425 -21.28 12.93 8.20
C SER A 425 -21.37 11.46 7.82
N LEU A 426 -20.24 10.80 7.49
CA LEU A 426 -20.23 9.41 7.05
C LEU A 426 -20.67 8.47 8.18
N SER A 427 -20.01 8.52 9.33
CA SER A 427 -20.38 7.67 10.47
C SER A 427 -21.79 8.00 10.97
N ARG A 428 -22.11 9.29 11.14
CA ARG A 428 -23.44 9.74 11.58
C ARG A 428 -24.56 9.28 10.64
N SER A 429 -24.39 9.39 9.32
CA SER A 429 -25.41 8.95 8.35
C SER A 429 -25.62 7.45 8.41
N MET A 430 -24.55 6.67 8.62
CA MET A 430 -24.64 5.22 8.75
C MET A 430 -25.31 4.79 10.06
N GLU A 431 -25.06 5.48 11.18
CA GLU A 431 -25.77 5.22 12.45
C GLU A 431 -27.28 5.44 12.35
N HIS A 432 -27.71 6.40 11.53
CA HIS A 432 -29.13 6.69 11.28
C HIS A 432 -29.73 5.85 10.16
N GLY A 433 -28.99 4.89 9.59
CA GLY A 433 -29.48 3.98 8.56
C GLY A 433 -29.70 4.62 7.18
N CYS A 434 -29.07 5.76 6.90
CA CYS A 434 -29.31 6.55 5.69
C CYS A 434 -28.66 5.96 4.41
N GLY A 435 -27.81 4.93 4.55
CA GLY A 435 -27.11 4.25 3.47
C GLY A 435 -26.07 5.13 2.75
N SER A 436 -25.07 4.53 2.14
CA SER A 436 -24.13 5.24 1.26
C SER A 436 -23.39 4.28 0.33
N ILE A 437 -22.93 4.78 -0.81
CA ILE A 437 -22.07 3.99 -1.71
C ILE A 437 -20.62 4.10 -1.22
N VAL A 438 -20.05 2.96 -0.80
CA VAL A 438 -18.65 2.87 -0.31
C VAL A 438 -17.66 3.13 -1.44
N ASP A 439 -17.83 2.47 -2.59
CA ASP A 439 -16.94 2.54 -3.74
C ASP A 439 -17.74 2.76 -5.03
N VAL A 440 -17.90 4.02 -5.44
CA VAL A 440 -18.67 4.38 -6.64
C VAL A 440 -18.02 3.80 -7.91
N PHE A 441 -16.69 3.82 -8.01
CA PHE A 441 -15.98 3.23 -9.14
C PHE A 441 -16.06 1.70 -9.11
N GLY A 442 -15.92 1.08 -7.94
CA GLY A 442 -16.13 -0.35 -7.73
C GLY A 442 -17.51 -0.81 -8.17
N ALA A 443 -18.56 -0.08 -7.75
CA ALA A 443 -19.94 -0.38 -8.13
C ALA A 443 -20.15 -0.27 -9.65
N LYS A 444 -19.58 0.75 -10.31
CA LYS A 444 -19.60 0.87 -11.77
C LYS A 444 -18.89 -0.30 -12.45
N MET A 445 -17.72 -0.69 -11.97
CA MET A 445 -16.99 -1.85 -12.51
C MET A 445 -17.79 -3.15 -12.41
N VAL A 446 -18.51 -3.38 -11.30
CA VAL A 446 -19.38 -4.55 -11.14
C VAL A 446 -20.54 -4.50 -12.13
N GLN A 447 -21.17 -3.33 -12.29
CA GLN A 447 -22.29 -3.11 -13.22
C GLN A 447 -21.87 -3.32 -14.69
N ASP A 448 -20.66 -2.88 -15.06
CA ASP A 448 -20.13 -2.93 -16.42
C ASP A 448 -19.57 -4.30 -16.83
N LEU A 449 -19.56 -5.29 -15.92
CA LEU A 449 -19.09 -6.63 -16.26
C LEU A 449 -19.95 -7.25 -17.39
N PRO A 450 -19.33 -7.88 -18.40
CA PRO A 450 -20.06 -8.52 -19.49
C PRO A 450 -21.04 -9.57 -18.97
N SER A 451 -22.33 -9.39 -19.28
CA SER A 451 -23.35 -10.37 -18.96
C SER A 451 -23.56 -11.33 -20.13
N ASN A 452 -23.65 -12.63 -19.86
CA ASN A 452 -24.35 -13.57 -20.74
C ASN A 452 -25.89 -13.33 -20.63
N GLY A 453 -26.35 -12.11 -20.95
CA GLY A 453 -27.78 -11.77 -21.07
C GLY A 453 -28.52 -11.30 -19.82
N ALA A 454 -27.87 -11.14 -18.66
CA ALA A 454 -28.47 -10.49 -17.48
C ALA A 454 -27.44 -9.55 -16.83
N GLY A 455 -27.63 -8.23 -16.95
CA GLY A 455 -26.84 -7.25 -16.22
C GLY A 455 -26.82 -7.63 -14.73
N ARG A 456 -25.64 -7.61 -14.10
CA ARG A 456 -25.56 -7.95 -12.68
C ARG A 456 -26.14 -6.80 -11.87
N SER A 457 -27.29 -7.04 -11.24
CA SER A 457 -27.82 -6.15 -10.22
C SER A 457 -26.82 -6.02 -9.07
N LEU A 458 -26.63 -4.80 -8.59
CA LEU A 458 -25.82 -4.51 -7.41
C LEU A 458 -26.49 -5.12 -6.16
N PRO A 459 -25.79 -5.23 -5.01
CA PRO A 459 -26.31 -5.94 -3.84
C PRO A 459 -27.66 -5.42 -3.31
N ALA A 460 -27.97 -4.14 -3.54
CA ALA A 460 -29.25 -3.52 -3.19
C ALA A 460 -30.37 -3.68 -4.26
N GLY A 461 -30.08 -4.35 -5.38
CA GLY A 461 -30.91 -4.26 -6.59
C GLY A 461 -30.67 -2.96 -7.35
N GLY A 462 -30.77 -2.99 -8.67
CA GLY A 462 -30.64 -1.79 -9.51
C GLY A 462 -29.22 -1.38 -9.92
N THR A 463 -29.13 -0.19 -10.48
CA THR A 463 -27.95 0.46 -11.06
C THR A 463 -27.32 1.47 -10.10
N VAL A 464 -26.07 1.90 -10.38
CA VAL A 464 -25.43 2.99 -9.63
C VAL A 464 -26.26 4.27 -9.64
N GLN A 465 -27.00 4.53 -10.73
CA GLN A 465 -27.89 5.69 -10.81
C GLN A 465 -29.07 5.59 -9.85
N GLU A 466 -29.76 4.46 -9.84
CA GLU A 466 -30.89 4.22 -8.94
C GLU A 466 -30.46 4.35 -7.47
N MET A 467 -29.33 3.73 -7.09
CA MET A 467 -28.80 3.87 -5.73
C MET A 467 -28.49 5.32 -5.33
N GLN A 468 -27.91 6.12 -6.23
CA GLN A 468 -27.64 7.53 -5.92
C GLN A 468 -28.91 8.37 -5.82
N VAL A 469 -29.89 8.13 -6.71
CA VAL A 469 -31.19 8.81 -6.67
C VAL A 469 -31.95 8.46 -5.40
N ASP A 470 -31.99 7.18 -5.01
CA ASP A 470 -32.64 6.74 -3.79
C ASP A 470 -31.99 7.34 -2.54
N GLN A 471 -30.66 7.42 -2.50
CA GLN A 471 -29.95 8.08 -1.39
C GLN A 471 -30.27 9.58 -1.32
N LEU A 472 -30.31 10.28 -2.46
CA LEU A 472 -30.71 11.69 -2.51
C LEU A 472 -32.17 11.89 -2.10
N ASN A 473 -33.06 10.97 -2.47
CA ASN A 473 -34.47 11.00 -2.06
C ASN A 473 -34.63 10.87 -0.54
N ASN A 474 -33.76 10.12 0.12
CA ASN A 474 -33.77 9.93 1.58
C ASN A 474 -32.92 10.97 2.34
N ALA A 475 -32.08 11.74 1.65
CA ALA A 475 -31.17 12.70 2.28
C ALA A 475 -31.84 14.06 2.58
N LYS A 476 -31.44 14.66 3.71
CA LYS A 476 -31.80 16.03 4.11
C LYS A 476 -30.80 17.07 3.60
N ALA A 477 -29.55 16.64 3.39
CA ALA A 477 -28.49 17.44 2.79
C ALA A 477 -27.60 16.58 1.89
N ALA A 478 -26.83 17.22 1.02
CA ALA A 478 -25.91 16.58 0.10
C ALA A 478 -24.57 17.34 0.06
N VAL A 479 -23.45 16.60 0.11
CA VAL A 479 -22.09 17.14 -0.02
C VAL A 479 -21.48 16.65 -1.33
N VAL A 480 -21.15 17.59 -2.21
CA VAL A 480 -20.63 17.33 -3.57
C VAL A 480 -19.42 18.23 -3.87
N GLY A 481 -18.63 17.94 -4.93
CA GLY A 481 -17.36 18.62 -5.18
C GLY A 481 -17.35 19.62 -6.35
N ALA A 482 -17.00 20.89 -6.18
CA ALA A 482 -16.81 21.90 -7.25
C ALA A 482 -15.37 21.88 -7.85
N PRO A 483 -15.13 22.35 -9.10
CA PRO A 483 -16.07 22.89 -10.08
C PRO A 483 -16.85 21.80 -10.84
N HIS A 484 -16.44 20.54 -10.72
CA HIS A 484 -17.13 19.40 -11.30
C HIS A 484 -18.14 18.84 -10.29
N ALA A 485 -19.15 19.65 -9.91
CA ALA A 485 -20.19 19.32 -8.92
C ALA A 485 -20.81 17.93 -9.11
N TYR A 486 -20.66 17.39 -10.32
CA TYR A 486 -21.24 16.16 -10.81
C TYR A 486 -20.24 15.01 -11.02
N TYR A 487 -18.94 15.22 -10.77
CA TYR A 487 -17.98 14.13 -10.90
C TYR A 487 -18.29 13.03 -9.89
N GLY A 488 -18.49 11.81 -10.39
CA GLY A 488 -18.97 10.68 -9.59
C GLY A 488 -20.49 10.53 -9.54
N LEU A 489 -21.26 11.57 -9.89
CA LEU A 489 -22.72 11.52 -9.98
C LEU A 489 -23.17 11.00 -11.35
N THR A 490 -24.29 10.30 -11.33
CA THR A 490 -25.03 9.89 -12.52
C THR A 490 -25.99 11.00 -12.94
N THR A 491 -26.44 10.97 -14.20
CA THR A 491 -27.35 12.00 -14.75
C THR A 491 -28.62 12.16 -13.90
N GLY A 492 -29.22 11.05 -13.45
CA GLY A 492 -30.39 11.09 -12.57
C GLY A 492 -30.10 11.70 -11.19
N ALA A 493 -28.93 11.43 -10.61
CA ALA A 493 -28.53 12.02 -9.34
C ALA A 493 -28.30 13.54 -9.46
N ILE A 494 -27.73 14.00 -10.58
CA ILE A 494 -27.57 15.43 -10.86
C ILE A 494 -28.93 16.12 -10.94
N ASP A 495 -29.87 15.54 -11.70
CA ASP A 495 -31.22 16.08 -11.84
C ASP A 495 -31.95 16.16 -10.49
N THR A 496 -31.87 15.09 -9.69
CA THR A 496 -32.47 15.03 -8.35
C THR A 496 -31.88 16.11 -7.43
N LEU A 497 -30.55 16.28 -7.44
CA LEU A 497 -29.87 17.30 -6.64
C LEU A 497 -30.33 18.71 -7.02
N LEU A 498 -30.35 19.04 -8.31
CA LEU A 498 -30.69 20.38 -8.79
C LEU A 498 -32.17 20.74 -8.61
N THR A 499 -33.05 19.75 -8.70
CA THR A 499 -34.51 19.95 -8.56
C THR A 499 -34.95 20.00 -7.11
N GLN A 500 -34.40 19.14 -6.25
CA GLN A 500 -34.89 18.97 -4.86
C GLN A 500 -34.04 19.67 -3.81
N PHE A 501 -32.83 20.14 -4.14
CA PHE A 501 -31.93 20.78 -3.18
C PHE A 501 -31.59 22.21 -3.60
N VAL A 502 -31.10 23.00 -2.66
CA VAL A 502 -30.55 24.35 -2.86
C VAL A 502 -29.18 24.44 -2.22
N LEU A 503 -28.25 25.13 -2.91
CA LEU A 503 -26.91 25.37 -2.39
C LEU A 503 -27.00 26.23 -1.12
N SER A 504 -26.49 25.69 -0.01
CA SER A 504 -26.51 26.36 1.30
C SER A 504 -25.14 26.92 1.68
N ALA A 505 -24.07 26.16 1.44
CA ALA A 505 -22.71 26.57 1.78
C ALA A 505 -21.69 26.04 0.76
N SER A 506 -20.51 26.65 0.73
CA SER A 506 -19.36 26.18 -0.06
C SER A 506 -18.07 26.37 0.75
N SER A 507 -17.12 25.47 0.57
CA SER A 507 -15.79 25.55 1.17
C SER A 507 -14.76 24.95 0.22
N GLY A 508 -14.00 25.82 -0.45
CA GLY A 508 -13.08 25.43 -1.51
C GLY A 508 -13.82 24.65 -2.61
N ASN A 509 -13.33 23.46 -2.91
CA ASN A 509 -13.91 22.56 -3.92
C ASN A 509 -15.07 21.70 -3.40
N PHE A 510 -15.73 22.05 -2.29
CA PHE A 510 -16.87 21.30 -1.78
C PHE A 510 -18.07 22.22 -1.57
N GLN A 511 -19.26 21.67 -1.80
CA GLN A 511 -20.54 22.33 -1.69
C GLN A 511 -21.47 21.53 -0.81
N VAL A 512 -22.25 22.23 0.03
CA VAL A 512 -23.31 21.65 0.83
C VAL A 512 -24.64 22.16 0.31
N TRP A 513 -25.49 21.21 -0.07
CA TRP A 513 -26.83 21.42 -0.60
C TRP A 513 -27.83 20.94 0.43
N VAL A 514 -28.91 21.68 0.65
CA VAL A 514 -29.96 21.33 1.61
C VAL A 514 -31.27 21.12 0.86
N ARG A 515 -32.04 20.09 1.26
CA ARG A 515 -33.33 19.78 0.63
C ARG A 515 -34.29 20.98 0.78
N ARG A 516 -35.02 21.28 -0.29
CA ARG A 516 -35.99 22.38 -0.39
C ARG A 516 -37.17 22.21 0.57
#